data_AF-A0A3D3I8E4-F1
#
_entry.id   AF-A0A3D3I8E4-F1
#
_cell.length_a   1.000
_cell.length_b   1.000
_cell.length_c   1.000
_cell.angle_alpha   90.00
_cell.angle_beta   90.00
_cell.angle_gamma   90.00
#
_symmetry.space_group_name_H-M   'P 1'
#
loop_
_entity.id
_entity.type
_entity.pdbx_description
1 polymer ?
#
loop_
_entity_poly.entity_id
_entity_poly.type
_entity_poly.pdbx_seq_one_letter_code
_entity_poly.pdbx_strand_id
1 'polypeptide(L)'
;MDFMKAQTPAPIRISFILRSIQKAALFLHKKNNWMTDREVRKLEGTIRAKMEEIKKQRVTLKDSGIGGLMNTLKKVDEASYEKIFPEYKKMAANYNIFK
;
A
#
# COMPACT_ATOMS: atom_id res chain seq x y z
N MET A 1 -28.76 62.25 21.19
CA MET A 1 -29.13 60.84 21.01
C MET A 1 -28.48 60.39 19.72
N ASP A 2 -27.30 59.75 19.81
CA ASP A 2 -26.66 59.14 18.65
C ASP A 2 -26.23 57.73 19.02
N PHE A 3 -26.78 56.80 18.25
CA PHE A 3 -26.70 55.37 18.45
C PHE A 3 -25.24 54.90 18.36
N MET A 4 -24.76 54.27 19.44
CA MET A 4 -23.53 53.50 19.41
C MET A 4 -23.65 52.38 18.39
N LYS A 5 -22.82 52.42 17.34
CA LYS A 5 -22.67 51.31 16.38
C LYS A 5 -22.03 50.11 17.10
N ALA A 6 -22.81 49.06 17.29
CA ALA A 6 -22.30 47.78 17.76
C ALA A 6 -21.40 47.14 16.69
N GLN A 7 -20.10 47.02 16.99
CA GLN A 7 -19.15 46.25 16.20
C GLN A 7 -19.44 44.75 16.42
N THR A 8 -20.02 44.06 15.43
CA THR A 8 -20.20 42.61 15.48
C THR A 8 -18.83 41.91 15.43
N PRO A 9 -18.53 40.92 16.31
CA PRO A 9 -17.26 40.21 16.25
C PRO A 9 -17.18 39.30 15.01
N ALA A 10 -16.03 39.33 14.32
CA ALA A 10 -15.77 38.50 13.16
C ALA A 10 -15.77 36.99 13.50
N PRO A 11 -16.23 36.11 12.58
CA PRO A 11 -16.29 34.68 12.84
C PRO A 11 -14.88 34.09 13.02
N ILE A 12 -14.72 33.35 14.11
CA ILE A 12 -13.50 32.64 14.54
C ILE A 12 -13.03 31.69 13.42
N ARG A 13 -11.70 31.66 13.18
CA ARG A 13 -11.00 30.90 12.12
C ARG A 13 -11.06 29.37 12.29
N ILE A 14 -12.25 28.77 12.27
CA ILE A 14 -12.44 27.30 12.19
C ILE A 14 -11.95 26.75 10.82
N SER A 15 -11.77 27.63 9.84
CA SER A 15 -11.41 27.31 8.45
C SER A 15 -10.02 26.70 8.23
N PHE A 16 -9.09 26.78 9.19
CA PHE A 16 -7.72 26.26 9.01
C PHE A 16 -7.60 24.79 9.40
N ILE A 17 -8.22 24.39 10.52
CA ILE A 17 -8.20 23.00 11.00
C ILE A 17 -8.99 22.09 10.05
N LEU A 18 -10.15 22.54 9.56
CA LEU A 18 -10.94 21.79 8.57
C LEU A 18 -10.22 21.61 7.23
N ARG A 19 -9.42 22.59 6.78
CA ARG A 19 -8.64 22.49 5.53
C ARG A 19 -7.53 21.44 5.63
N SER A 20 -6.88 21.36 6.78
CA SER A 20 -5.85 20.36 7.07
C SER A 20 -6.43 18.95 7.11
N ILE A 21 -7.60 18.77 7.72
CA ILE A 21 -8.31 17.49 7.78
C ILE A 21 -8.79 17.07 6.39
N GLN A 22 -9.36 17.99 5.58
CA GLN A 22 -9.77 17.69 4.21
C GLN A 22 -8.59 17.30 3.30
N LYS A 23 -7.42 17.94 3.46
CA LYS A 23 -6.22 17.61 2.67
C LYS A 23 -5.63 16.24 3.04
N ALA A 24 -5.70 15.85 4.31
CA ALA A 24 -5.32 14.51 4.76
C ALA A 24 -6.27 13.43 4.21
N ALA A 25 -7.58 13.68 4.22
CA ALA A 25 -8.58 12.77 3.64
C ALA A 25 -8.38 12.58 2.12
N LEU A 26 -8.06 13.65 1.39
CA LEU A 26 -7.76 13.59 -0.05
C LEU A 26 -6.47 12.81 -0.36
N PHE A 27 -5.46 12.87 0.52
CA PHE A 27 -4.20 12.13 0.39
C PHE A 27 -4.38 10.63 0.62
N LEU A 28 -5.32 10.23 1.48
CA LEU A 28 -5.62 8.82 1.74
C LEU A 28 -6.37 8.15 0.58
N HIS A 29 -7.24 8.87 -0.13
CA HIS A 29 -8.05 8.29 -1.21
C HIS A 29 -7.26 8.02 -2.50
N LYS A 30 -6.13 8.70 -2.72
CA LYS A 30 -5.30 8.56 -3.94
C LYS A 30 -4.50 7.24 -4.01
N LYS A 31 -4.51 6.40 -2.97
CA LYS A 31 -3.73 5.14 -2.90
C LYS A 31 -4.51 3.87 -3.26
N ASN A 32 -5.80 3.96 -3.58
CA ASN A 32 -6.54 2.81 -4.07
C ASN A 32 -6.45 2.76 -5.59
N ASN A 33 -5.35 2.21 -6.10
CA ASN A 33 -5.41 1.54 -7.40
C ASN A 33 -6.35 0.34 -7.21
N TRP A 34 -7.57 0.42 -7.74
CA TRP A 34 -8.41 -0.76 -7.90
C TRP A 34 -7.75 -1.66 -8.94
N MET A 35 -6.82 -2.50 -8.50
CA MET A 35 -6.29 -3.58 -9.32
C MET A 35 -7.45 -4.51 -9.65
N THR A 36 -7.67 -4.71 -10.94
CA THR A 36 -8.65 -5.64 -11.47
C THR A 36 -8.18 -7.09 -11.26
N ASP A 37 -9.10 -8.07 -11.25
CA ASP A 37 -8.76 -9.51 -11.14
C ASP A 37 -7.69 -9.96 -12.14
N ARG A 38 -7.65 -9.29 -13.31
CA ARG A 38 -6.63 -9.53 -14.34
C ARG A 38 -5.23 -9.15 -13.86
N GLU A 39 -5.11 -8.05 -13.13
CA GLU A 39 -3.85 -7.58 -12.57
C GLU A 39 -3.45 -8.43 -11.37
N VAL A 40 -4.40 -8.89 -10.55
CA VAL A 40 -4.14 -9.87 -9.48
C VAL A 40 -3.52 -11.15 -10.04
N ARG A 41 -4.12 -11.72 -11.09
CA ARG A 41 -3.56 -12.91 -11.78
C ARG A 41 -2.16 -12.66 -12.34
N LYS A 42 -1.89 -11.47 -12.89
CA LYS A 42 -0.55 -11.10 -13.35
C LYS A 42 0.43 -10.99 -12.18
N LEU A 43 0.00 -10.43 -11.05
CA LEU A 43 0.80 -10.29 -9.85
C LEU A 43 1.19 -11.68 -9.31
N GLU A 44 0.24 -12.60 -9.22
CA GLU A 44 0.50 -13.99 -8.85
C GLU A 44 1.48 -14.67 -9.81
N GLY A 45 1.28 -14.52 -11.12
CA GLY A 45 2.18 -15.06 -12.13
C GLY A 45 3.60 -14.50 -12.01
N THR A 46 3.72 -13.21 -11.73
CA THR A 46 5.00 -12.53 -11.50
C THR A 46 5.69 -13.05 -10.24
N ILE A 47 4.93 -13.21 -9.15
CA ILE A 47 5.45 -13.76 -7.89
C ILE A 47 5.97 -15.18 -8.10
N ARG A 48 5.21 -16.05 -8.78
CA ARG A 48 5.66 -17.40 -9.11
C ARG A 48 6.90 -17.41 -9.99
N ALA A 49 6.95 -16.58 -11.02
CA ALA A 49 8.14 -16.45 -11.86
C ALA A 49 9.36 -16.01 -11.05
N LYS A 50 9.20 -15.04 -10.14
CA LYS A 50 10.28 -14.60 -9.24
C LYS A 50 10.73 -15.71 -8.29
N MET A 51 9.80 -16.49 -7.74
CA MET A 51 10.15 -17.66 -6.92
C MET A 51 10.97 -18.68 -7.72
N GLU A 52 10.63 -18.93 -8.98
CA GLU A 52 11.39 -19.82 -9.87
C GLU A 52 12.78 -19.27 -10.25
N GLU A 53 12.90 -17.96 -10.48
CA GLU A 53 14.19 -17.31 -10.72
C GLU A 53 15.12 -17.43 -9.51
N ILE A 54 14.58 -17.29 -8.28
CA ILE A 54 15.33 -17.47 -7.04
C ILE A 54 15.73 -18.94 -6.85
N LYS A 55 14.80 -19.88 -7.11
CA LYS A 55 15.10 -21.33 -7.08
C LYS A 55 16.22 -21.70 -8.06
N LYS A 56 16.26 -21.07 -9.23
CA LYS A 56 17.33 -21.22 -10.24
C LYS A 56 18.60 -20.43 -9.92
N GLN A 57 18.67 -19.77 -8.76
CA GLN A 57 19.77 -18.91 -8.33
C GLN A 57 20.12 -17.79 -9.34
N ARG A 58 19.16 -17.38 -10.18
CA ARG A 58 19.35 -16.30 -11.15
C ARG A 58 19.30 -14.92 -10.50
N VAL A 59 18.51 -14.79 -9.44
CA VAL A 59 18.34 -13.56 -8.66
C VAL A 59 18.27 -13.93 -7.18
N THR A 60 18.78 -13.05 -6.31
CA THR A 60 18.69 -13.26 -4.86
C THR A 60 17.31 -12.84 -4.34
N LEU A 61 16.94 -13.30 -3.15
CA LEU A 61 15.69 -12.91 -2.48
C LEU A 61 15.56 -11.38 -2.38
N LYS A 62 16.67 -10.71 -2.03
CA LYS A 62 16.74 -9.25 -1.87
C LYS A 62 16.62 -8.52 -3.20
N ASP A 63 17.34 -8.96 -4.23
CA ASP A 63 17.37 -8.29 -5.53
C ASP A 63 16.09 -8.54 -6.36
N SER A 64 15.39 -9.65 -6.10
CA SER A 64 14.16 -10.00 -6.80
C SER A 64 13.00 -9.01 -6.56
N GLY A 65 13.03 -8.25 -5.46
CA GLY A 65 11.92 -7.39 -5.05
C GLY A 65 10.65 -8.16 -4.65
N ILE A 66 10.72 -9.48 -4.48
CA ILE A 66 9.55 -10.34 -4.24
C ILE A 66 8.77 -9.98 -2.97
N GLY A 67 9.44 -9.47 -1.93
CA GLY A 67 8.79 -9.03 -0.70
C GLY A 67 7.81 -7.87 -0.92
N GLY A 68 8.12 -6.96 -1.86
CA GLY A 68 7.23 -5.88 -2.25
C GLY A 68 5.98 -6.39 -2.96
N LEU A 69 6.16 -7.35 -3.89
CA LEU A 69 5.05 -8.01 -4.59
C LEU A 69 4.15 -8.75 -3.62
N MET A 70 4.70 -9.41 -2.61
CA MET A 70 3.93 -10.17 -1.63
C MET A 70 3.11 -9.27 -0.71
N ASN A 71 3.65 -8.11 -0.32
CA ASN A 71 2.90 -7.10 0.43
C ASN A 71 1.76 -6.50 -0.41
N THR A 72 1.96 -6.35 -1.72
CA THR A 72 0.89 -5.95 -2.64
C THR A 72 -0.17 -7.04 -2.75
N LEU A 73 0.22 -8.31 -2.94
CA LEU A 73 -0.73 -9.43 -3.02
C LEU A 73 -1.60 -9.51 -1.76
N LYS A 74 -0.98 -9.42 -0.58
CA LYS A 74 -1.70 -9.43 0.71
C LYS A 74 -2.78 -8.36 0.82
N LYS A 75 -2.58 -7.19 0.22
CA LYS A 75 -3.54 -6.08 0.28
C LYS A 75 -4.67 -6.18 -0.73
N VAL A 76 -4.42 -6.88 -1.84
CA VAL A 76 -5.37 -6.97 -2.96
C VAL A 76 -6.18 -8.25 -2.88
N ASP A 77 -5.56 -9.38 -2.55
CA ASP A 77 -6.23 -10.67 -2.41
C ASP A 77 -5.59 -11.54 -1.31
N GLU A 78 -6.29 -11.64 -0.18
CA GLU A 78 -5.86 -12.41 0.99
C GLU A 78 -5.93 -13.92 0.73
N ALA A 79 -6.90 -14.39 -0.07
CA ALA A 79 -7.09 -15.81 -0.34
C ALA A 79 -5.95 -16.40 -1.16
N SER A 80 -5.47 -15.68 -2.17
CA SER A 80 -4.29 -16.09 -2.93
C SER A 80 -3.00 -15.91 -2.16
N TYR A 81 -2.89 -14.88 -1.31
CA TYR A 81 -1.74 -14.73 -0.42
C TYR A 81 -1.59 -15.95 0.49
N GLU A 82 -2.63 -16.41 1.16
CA GLU A 82 -2.56 -17.57 2.06
C GLU A 82 -2.12 -18.86 1.36
N LYS A 83 -2.48 -19.03 0.08
CA LYS A 83 -2.08 -20.19 -0.72
C LYS A 83 -0.60 -20.17 -1.08
N ILE A 84 -0.08 -19.00 -1.49
CA ILE A 84 1.30 -18.87 -1.99
C ILE A 84 2.30 -18.65 -0.84
N PHE A 85 1.84 -18.05 0.28
CA PHE A 85 2.68 -17.73 1.43
C PHE A 85 3.49 -18.90 2.02
N PRO A 86 2.95 -20.11 2.24
CA PRO A 86 3.74 -21.22 2.77
C PRO A 86 4.85 -21.67 1.80
N GLU A 87 4.61 -21.66 0.49
CA GLU A 87 5.63 -21.96 -0.52
C GLU A 87 6.71 -20.87 -0.52
N TYR A 88 6.29 -19.61 -0.55
CA TYR A 88 7.19 -18.47 -0.46
C TYR A 88 8.04 -18.50 0.80
N LYS A 89 7.47 -18.85 1.97
CA LYS A 89 8.20 -18.92 3.24
C LYS A 89 9.25 -20.02 3.24
N LYS A 90 8.94 -21.20 2.68
CA LYS A 90 9.92 -22.29 2.53
C LYS A 90 11.06 -21.89 1.61
N MET A 91 10.74 -21.28 0.47
CA MET A 91 11.74 -20.76 -0.46
C MET A 91 12.57 -19.68 0.22
N ALA A 92 11.94 -18.65 0.80
CA ALA A 92 12.64 -17.57 1.49
C ALA A 92 13.55 -18.12 2.59
N ALA A 93 13.13 -19.08 3.41
CA ALA A 93 14.01 -19.67 4.42
C ALA A 93 15.26 -20.35 3.82
N ASN A 94 15.13 -21.03 2.69
CA ASN A 94 16.24 -21.73 2.03
C ASN A 94 17.19 -20.78 1.28
N TYR A 95 16.68 -19.66 0.77
CA TYR A 95 17.43 -18.71 -0.07
C TYR A 95 17.74 -17.36 0.62
N ASN A 96 17.25 -17.15 1.85
CA ASN A 96 17.63 -16.04 2.72
C ASN A 96 19.01 -16.35 3.33
N ILE A 97 20.02 -16.46 2.48
CA ILE A 97 21.42 -16.77 2.84
C ILE A 97 22.14 -15.49 3.33
N PHE A 98 21.42 -14.59 4.00
CA PHE A 98 22.01 -13.48 4.73
C PHE A 98 21.54 -13.53 6.17
N LYS A 99 22.31 -14.25 6.98
CA LYS A 99 22.54 -13.89 8.38
C LYS A 99 23.60 -12.79 8.42
#